data_AF-A0A146S130-F1
#
_entry.id   AF-A0A146S130-F1
#
_cell.length_a   1.000
_cell.length_b   1.000
_cell.length_c   1.000
_cell.angle_alpha   90.00
_cell.angle_beta   90.00
_cell.angle_gamma   90.00
#
_symmetry.space_group_name_H-M   'P 1'
#
loop_
_entity.id
_entity.type
_entity.pdbx_description
1 polymer ?
#
loop_
_entity_poly.entity_id
_entity_poly.type
_entity_poly.pdbx_seq_one_letter_code
_entity_poly.pdbx_strand_id
1 'polypeptide(L)'
;MAAPCRKMASRSFSQLLYCFNRTAVGSVGCRRFSVTPVGRARPQAGPAVERATSPWTLMAAVCLQRLPVISADESPIEQRFKQMMQQMELEKSMLSDHELRLLEDADRMSRKQAGDYDSDEEEGHGDQEIMLGQDLEDTWEQRLKNFQPAPRVRADVDKDLTSVQRCLADSLVLLAEQQVGAEKLWLLPQAAWQEGETLRQTAERALGSVTAADLKATFLGNAPCGVYKYKLPKAARTESSVGTKVFFFKAVLADSAPAKAPNTALLWVKKSELQKYLKPAYAMKVDRFILSL
;
A
#
# COMPACT_ATOMS: atom_id res chain seq x y z
N MET A 1 55.30 13.55 33.08
CA MET A 1 55.57 13.04 31.71
C MET A 1 54.21 12.78 31.05
N ALA A 2 53.54 13.85 30.64
CA ALA A 2 53.41 14.28 29.24
C ALA A 2 52.13 13.70 28.59
N ALA A 3 51.09 14.54 28.58
CA ALA A 3 49.84 14.37 27.86
C ALA A 3 50.04 14.53 26.33
N PRO A 4 49.12 14.03 25.49
CA PRO A 4 48.92 14.55 24.16
C PRO A 4 47.55 15.22 24.00
N CYS A 5 47.62 16.55 23.97
CA CYS A 5 46.96 17.47 23.03
C CYS A 5 45.55 17.15 22.49
N ARG A 6 44.56 17.84 23.08
CA ARG A 6 43.35 18.34 22.44
C ARG A 6 43.68 19.10 21.14
N LYS A 7 42.98 18.83 20.04
CA LYS A 7 42.84 19.75 18.91
C LYS A 7 41.42 20.29 18.88
N MET A 8 41.32 21.61 19.08
CA MET A 8 40.08 22.38 19.02
C MET A 8 39.58 22.51 17.59
N ALA A 9 38.25 22.46 17.46
CA ALA A 9 37.50 22.93 16.31
C ALA A 9 37.69 24.44 16.13
N SER A 10 37.77 24.88 14.88
CA SER A 10 37.41 26.26 14.50
C SER A 10 36.51 26.19 13.27
N ARG A 11 35.23 26.52 13.46
CA ARG A 11 34.32 26.91 12.39
C ARG A 11 33.52 28.10 12.90
N SER A 12 33.88 29.27 12.41
CA SER A 12 33.19 30.52 12.70
C SER A 12 31.88 30.58 11.94
N PHE A 13 30.83 30.95 12.66
CA PHE A 13 29.50 31.26 12.18
C PHE A 13 29.40 32.70 11.66
N SER A 14 28.32 32.96 10.90
CA SER A 14 27.70 34.26 10.58
C SER A 14 28.41 35.07 9.47
N GLN A 15 27.77 35.82 8.56
CA GLN A 15 26.45 36.46 8.48
C GLN A 15 26.09 36.65 6.99
N LEU A 16 24.82 36.60 6.61
CA LEU A 16 24.30 37.40 5.48
C LEU A 16 22.83 37.71 5.74
N LEU A 17 22.59 38.87 6.36
CA LEU A 17 21.28 39.50 6.51
C LEU A 17 21.06 40.49 5.36
N TYR A 18 19.84 40.47 4.82
CA TYR A 18 18.99 41.59 4.42
C TYR A 18 19.61 42.81 3.71
N CYS A 19 19.19 43.03 2.47
CA CYS A 19 18.94 44.36 1.90
C CYS A 19 17.60 44.36 1.16
N PHE A 20 16.55 44.82 1.84
CA PHE A 20 15.36 45.38 1.22
C PHE A 20 15.73 46.77 0.69
N ASN A 21 15.43 47.07 -0.57
CA ASN A 21 15.29 48.45 -1.03
C ASN A 21 14.09 48.57 -1.97
N ARG A 22 13.08 49.31 -1.47
CA ARG A 22 11.99 49.87 -2.25
C ARG A 22 12.54 50.99 -3.15
N THR A 23 12.23 50.97 -4.43
CA THR A 23 12.00 52.20 -5.18
C THR A 23 10.75 52.03 -6.04
N ALA A 24 9.81 52.94 -5.86
CA ALA A 24 8.62 53.10 -6.67
C ALA A 24 8.93 54.11 -7.77
N VAL A 25 8.71 53.75 -9.04
CA VAL A 25 8.41 54.71 -10.11
C VAL A 25 7.46 54.00 -11.08
N GLY A 26 6.27 54.58 -11.24
CA GLY A 26 5.28 54.13 -12.20
C GLY A 26 5.65 54.53 -13.62
N SER A 27 5.26 53.69 -14.58
CA SER A 27 5.04 54.11 -15.95
C SER A 27 4.08 53.13 -16.62
N VAL A 28 3.00 53.71 -17.12
CA VAL A 28 1.89 53.09 -17.84
C VAL A 28 2.41 52.49 -19.14
N GLY A 29 2.24 51.17 -19.29
CA GLY A 29 2.57 50.44 -20.51
C GLY A 29 1.67 49.22 -20.63
N CYS A 30 0.44 49.42 -21.08
CA CYS A 30 -0.55 48.38 -21.35
C CYS A 30 -0.02 47.46 -22.46
N ARG A 31 0.58 46.32 -22.09
CA ARG A 31 0.87 45.24 -23.04
C ARG A 31 -0.43 44.52 -23.37
N ARG A 32 -0.98 44.80 -24.55
CA ARG A 32 -2.05 44.01 -25.17
C ARG A 32 -1.54 42.57 -25.36
N PHE A 33 -2.02 41.65 -24.54
CA PHE A 33 -1.99 40.24 -24.87
C PHE A 33 -3.14 39.97 -25.85
N SER A 34 -2.79 39.81 -27.13
CA SER A 34 -3.73 39.31 -28.14
C SER A 34 -3.98 37.83 -27.84
N VAL A 35 -5.14 37.53 -27.26
CA VAL A 35 -5.65 36.16 -27.17
C VAL A 35 -6.23 35.83 -28.54
N THR A 36 -5.48 35.10 -29.37
CA THR A 36 -6.06 34.44 -30.53
C THR A 36 -6.90 33.26 -30.03
N PRO A 37 -8.18 33.15 -30.40
CA PRO A 37 -8.94 31.96 -30.10
C PRO A 37 -8.42 30.83 -31.00
N VAL A 38 -7.76 29.84 -30.39
CA VAL A 38 -7.53 28.56 -31.06
C VAL A 38 -8.90 27.93 -31.27
N GLY A 39 -9.44 28.08 -32.48
CA GLY A 39 -10.66 27.43 -32.90
C GLY A 39 -10.52 25.92 -32.72
N ARG A 40 -11.29 25.36 -31.78
CA ARG A 40 -11.44 23.92 -31.62
C ARG A 40 -12.21 23.41 -32.83
N ALA A 41 -11.48 23.01 -33.88
CA ALA A 41 -12.07 22.30 -34.99
C ALA A 41 -12.72 21.02 -34.46
N ARG A 42 -14.05 20.95 -34.57
CA ARG A 42 -14.81 19.71 -34.39
C ARG A 42 -14.27 18.73 -35.43
N PRO A 43 -13.82 17.52 -35.07
CA PRO A 43 -13.40 16.56 -36.08
C PRO A 43 -14.62 16.29 -36.95
N GLN A 44 -14.53 16.66 -38.23
CA GLN A 44 -15.49 16.20 -39.22
C GLN A 44 -15.36 14.67 -39.27
N ALA A 45 -16.51 13.99 -39.19
CA ALA A 45 -16.58 12.56 -39.38
C ALA A 45 -16.09 12.25 -40.81
N GLY A 46 -14.84 11.81 -40.91
CA GLY A 46 -14.33 11.20 -42.13
C GLY A 46 -15.15 9.96 -42.48
N PRO A 47 -15.11 9.53 -43.75
CA PRO A 47 -15.84 8.34 -44.20
C PRO A 47 -15.45 7.15 -43.32
N ALA A 48 -16.43 6.29 -43.05
CA ALA A 48 -16.29 5.11 -42.20
C ALA A 48 -14.97 4.41 -42.49
N VAL A 49 -14.07 4.41 -41.50
CA VAL A 49 -12.84 3.62 -41.53
C VAL A 49 -13.26 2.19 -41.83
N GLU A 50 -12.87 1.66 -42.99
CA GLU A 50 -12.97 0.24 -43.29
C GLU A 50 -12.35 -0.49 -42.12
N ARG A 51 -13.21 -1.14 -41.32
CA ARG A 51 -12.79 -1.80 -40.09
C ARG A 51 -11.91 -2.96 -40.50
N ALA A 52 -10.61 -2.86 -40.22
CA ALA A 52 -9.72 -4.00 -40.33
C ALA A 52 -10.21 -5.08 -39.35
N THR A 53 -10.96 -6.06 -39.86
CA THR A 53 -11.43 -7.21 -39.08
C THR A 53 -10.23 -8.06 -38.76
N SER A 54 -9.64 -7.84 -37.59
CA SER A 54 -8.53 -8.68 -37.13
C SER A 54 -9.08 -10.05 -36.74
N PRO A 55 -8.42 -11.16 -37.12
CA PRO A 55 -8.88 -12.51 -36.79
C PRO A 55 -8.64 -12.88 -35.31
N TRP A 56 -8.37 -11.89 -34.45
CA TRP A 56 -8.03 -12.08 -33.04
C TRP A 56 -9.13 -11.53 -32.15
N THR A 57 -9.70 -12.39 -31.31
CA THR A 57 -10.64 -11.97 -30.27
C THR A 57 -9.88 -11.23 -29.16
N LEU A 58 -10.35 -10.04 -28.80
CA LEU A 58 -9.80 -9.25 -27.70
C LEU A 58 -10.53 -9.60 -26.40
N MET A 59 -9.77 -9.95 -25.37
CA MET A 59 -10.27 -10.19 -24.01
C MET A 59 -9.51 -9.29 -23.05
N ALA A 60 -10.20 -8.78 -22.04
CA ALA A 60 -9.56 -8.12 -20.90
C ALA A 60 -9.70 -9.00 -19.66
N ALA A 61 -8.62 -9.13 -18.91
CA ALA A 61 -8.54 -9.89 -17.68
C ALA A 61 -8.09 -9.00 -16.53
N VAL A 62 -8.58 -9.26 -15.33
CA VAL A 62 -8.23 -8.51 -14.12
C VAL A 62 -7.41 -9.37 -13.18
N CYS A 63 -6.23 -8.89 -12.82
CA CYS A 63 -5.48 -9.39 -11.68
C CYS A 63 -5.84 -8.54 -10.47
N LEU A 64 -6.85 -8.99 -9.72
CA LEU A 64 -7.22 -8.37 -8.45
C LEU A 64 -6.28 -8.89 -7.36
N GLN A 65 -5.57 -7.96 -6.71
CA GLN A 65 -4.64 -8.23 -5.64
C GLN A 65 -5.17 -7.70 -4.31
N ARG A 66 -5.17 -8.53 -3.28
CA ARG A 66 -5.31 -8.09 -1.88
C ARG A 66 -3.92 -7.87 -1.33
N LEU A 67 -3.64 -6.65 -0.84
CA LEU A 67 -2.34 -6.29 -0.27
C LEU A 67 -2.14 -6.92 1.12
N PRO A 68 -0.90 -7.08 1.59
CA PRO A 68 -0.63 -7.45 2.97
C PRO A 68 -1.34 -6.51 3.95
N VAL A 69 -2.00 -7.09 4.94
CA VAL A 69 -2.71 -6.37 6.02
C VAL A 69 -1.83 -6.22 7.25
N ILE A 70 -0.97 -7.21 7.51
CA ILE A 70 0.00 -7.18 8.60
C ILE A 70 1.41 -6.99 8.04
N SER A 71 2.31 -6.44 8.87
CA SER A 71 3.72 -6.36 8.56
C SER A 71 4.33 -7.76 8.38
N ALA A 72 5.41 -7.85 7.61
CA ALA A 72 6.23 -9.04 7.53
C ALA A 72 6.92 -9.31 8.89
N ASP A 73 7.32 -10.56 9.10
CA ASP A 73 8.09 -10.93 10.29
C ASP A 73 9.56 -10.59 10.11
N GLU A 74 10.17 -10.06 11.17
CA GLU A 74 11.57 -9.64 11.18
C GLU A 74 12.49 -10.86 11.10
N SER A 75 13.42 -10.84 10.16
CA SER A 75 14.51 -11.81 10.07
C SER A 75 15.46 -11.67 11.28
N PRO A 76 16.22 -12.71 11.63
CA PRO A 76 17.10 -12.66 12.80
C PRO A 76 18.18 -11.57 12.71
N ILE A 77 18.58 -11.19 11.50
CA ILE A 77 19.52 -10.09 11.29
C ILE A 77 18.85 -8.72 11.48
N GLU A 78 17.61 -8.56 11.02
CA GLU A 78 16.82 -7.34 11.24
C GLU A 78 16.53 -7.14 12.73
N GLN A 79 16.24 -8.21 13.48
CA GLN A 79 16.04 -8.14 14.93
C GLN A 79 17.30 -7.63 15.66
N ARG A 80 18.47 -8.16 15.30
CA ARG A 80 19.75 -7.69 15.88
C ARG A 80 20.05 -6.25 15.50
N PHE A 81 19.81 -5.90 14.24
CA PHE A 81 20.00 -4.53 13.76
C PHE A 81 19.07 -3.56 14.47
N LYS A 82 17.79 -3.92 14.65
CA LYS A 82 16.80 -3.14 15.40
C LYS A 82 17.24 -2.91 16.84
N GLN A 83 17.69 -3.96 17.53
CA GLN A 83 18.22 -3.83 18.90
C GLN A 83 19.43 -2.89 18.97
N MET A 84 20.38 -3.05 18.06
CA MET A 84 21.55 -2.17 17.98
C MET A 84 21.14 -0.70 17.70
N MET A 85 20.19 -0.48 16.79
CA MET A 85 19.67 0.86 16.48
C MET A 85 18.94 1.47 17.68
N GLN A 86 18.13 0.71 18.40
CA GLN A 86 17.44 1.16 19.61
C GLN A 86 18.43 1.53 20.72
N GLN A 87 19.50 0.74 20.90
CA GLN A 87 20.58 1.06 21.85
C GLN A 87 21.29 2.36 21.48
N MET A 88 21.68 2.51 20.22
CA MET A 88 22.33 3.75 19.76
C MET A 88 21.41 4.96 19.86
N GLU A 89 20.10 4.80 19.65
CA GLU A 89 19.10 5.85 19.82
C GLU A 89 19.04 6.30 21.28
N LEU A 90 18.95 5.35 22.22
CA LEU A 90 18.90 5.61 23.66
C LEU A 90 20.21 6.22 24.20
N GLU A 91 21.37 5.74 23.75
CA GLU A 91 22.67 6.27 24.19
C GLU A 91 22.94 7.70 23.69
N LYS A 92 22.31 8.08 22.57
CA LYS A 92 22.49 9.39 21.93
C LYS A 92 21.32 10.34 22.18
N SER A 93 20.25 9.86 22.81
CA SER A 93 19.11 10.70 23.17
C SER A 93 19.39 11.52 24.43
N MET A 94 18.74 12.67 24.50
CA MET A 94 18.64 13.43 25.75
C MET A 94 17.58 12.81 26.64
N LEU A 95 17.60 13.15 27.94
CA LEU A 95 16.53 12.76 28.86
C LEU A 95 15.19 13.31 28.38
N SER A 96 14.19 12.44 28.34
CA SER A 96 12.81 12.78 28.04
C SER A 96 12.12 13.42 29.24
N ASP A 97 11.03 14.14 29.01
CA ASP A 97 10.23 14.76 30.07
C ASP A 97 9.73 13.73 31.11
N HIS A 98 9.46 12.49 30.67
CA HIS A 98 9.06 11.39 31.56
C HIS A 98 10.20 10.92 32.46
N GLU A 99 11.41 10.78 31.91
CA GLU A 99 12.60 10.40 32.70
C GLU A 99 12.99 11.50 33.68
N LEU A 100 12.92 12.77 33.28
CA LEU A 100 13.15 13.91 34.17
C LEU A 100 12.15 13.91 35.34
N ARG A 101 10.86 13.70 35.05
CA ARG A 101 9.82 13.60 36.08
C ARG A 101 10.08 12.45 37.06
N LEU A 102 10.50 11.27 36.57
CA LEU A 102 10.82 10.14 37.43
C LEU A 102 11.99 10.45 38.38
N LEU A 103 13.00 11.17 37.90
CA LEU A 103 14.14 11.60 38.71
C LEU A 103 13.70 12.63 39.77
N GLU A 104 12.92 13.63 39.38
CA GLU A 104 12.38 14.65 40.30
C GLU A 104 11.48 14.03 41.37
N ASP A 105 10.60 13.10 40.99
CA ASP A 105 9.75 12.35 41.91
C ASP A 105 10.58 11.52 42.90
N ALA A 106 11.62 10.83 42.42
CA ALA A 106 12.51 10.04 43.27
C ALA A 106 13.34 10.91 44.24
N ASP A 107 13.88 12.03 43.75
CA ASP A 107 14.64 12.99 44.56
C ASP A 107 13.76 13.59 45.64
N ARG A 108 12.54 14.02 45.29
CA ARG A 108 11.54 14.52 46.25
C ARG A 108 11.23 13.47 47.32
N MET A 109 10.98 12.23 46.93
CA MET A 109 10.73 11.12 47.87
C MET A 109 11.92 10.87 48.79
N SER A 110 13.15 10.98 48.29
CA SER A 110 14.37 10.82 49.10
C SER A 110 14.53 11.93 50.13
N ARG A 111 14.24 13.19 49.77
CA ARG A 111 14.26 14.34 50.69
C ARG A 111 13.21 14.20 51.79
N LYS A 112 11.98 13.76 51.43
CA LYS A 112 10.93 13.47 52.43
C LYS A 112 11.39 12.42 53.45
N GLN A 113 12.08 11.37 52.97
CA GLN A 113 12.57 10.28 53.83
C GLN A 113 13.76 10.70 54.71
N ALA A 114 14.63 11.60 54.23
CA ALA A 114 15.80 12.08 54.96
C ALA A 114 15.45 13.10 56.06
N GLY A 115 14.22 13.65 56.08
CA GLY A 115 13.78 14.64 57.05
C GLY A 115 14.24 16.07 56.77
N ASP A 116 14.96 16.31 55.68
CA ASP A 116 15.35 17.63 55.15
C ASP A 116 14.21 18.25 54.33
N TYR A 117 13.01 18.29 54.90
CA TYR A 117 11.79 18.70 54.19
C TYR A 117 11.45 20.16 54.49
N ASP A 118 11.68 21.05 53.52
CA ASP A 118 11.30 22.46 53.61
C ASP A 118 9.91 22.65 52.96
N SER A 119 8.91 23.06 53.76
CA SER A 119 7.49 23.09 53.31
C SER A 119 7.20 24.15 52.25
N ASP A 120 8.10 25.10 52.07
CA ASP A 120 7.88 26.30 51.25
C ASP A 120 8.17 26.06 49.75
N GLU A 121 8.72 24.90 49.36
CA GLU A 121 9.01 24.55 47.95
C GLU A 121 7.82 23.89 47.21
N GLU A 122 6.73 23.50 47.89
CA GLU A 122 5.59 22.76 47.29
C GLU A 122 4.38 23.62 46.86
N GLU A 123 4.35 24.93 47.14
CA GLU A 123 3.18 25.80 46.87
C GLU A 123 2.81 25.99 45.38
N GLY A 124 3.61 25.48 44.43
CA GLY A 124 3.42 25.68 42.98
C GLY A 124 2.73 24.55 42.19
N HIS A 125 2.51 23.36 42.77
CA HIS A 125 2.18 22.14 42.00
C HIS A 125 0.83 21.48 42.31
N GLY A 126 -0.14 22.23 42.85
CA GLY A 126 -1.39 21.73 43.44
C GLY A 126 -2.39 20.93 42.56
N ASP A 127 -2.04 20.55 41.33
CA ASP A 127 -2.86 19.66 40.46
C ASP A 127 -2.04 18.53 39.79
N GLN A 128 -0.72 18.65 39.70
CA GLN A 128 0.17 17.61 39.13
C GLN A 128 0.61 16.57 40.17
N GLU A 129 0.30 16.83 41.44
CA GLU A 129 0.80 16.15 42.63
C GLU A 129 0.20 14.77 42.87
N ILE A 130 -0.97 14.45 42.30
CA ILE A 130 -1.74 13.27 42.71
C ILE A 130 -1.22 11.95 42.12
N MET A 131 -0.45 11.98 41.03
CA MET A 131 -0.01 10.76 40.33
C MET A 131 1.48 10.80 40.05
N LEU A 132 2.25 9.87 40.61
CA LEU A 132 3.69 9.76 40.37
C LEU A 132 3.96 9.23 38.96
N GLY A 133 5.17 9.49 38.44
CA GLY A 133 5.60 8.87 37.17
C GLY A 133 5.47 7.34 37.16
N GLN A 134 5.74 6.69 38.29
CA GLN A 134 5.60 5.24 38.47
C GLN A 134 4.13 4.77 38.43
N ASP A 135 3.21 5.52 39.05
CA ASP A 135 1.78 5.18 39.03
C ASP A 135 1.21 5.21 37.59
N LEU A 136 1.75 6.09 36.75
CA LEU A 136 1.41 6.16 35.33
C LEU A 136 1.90 4.93 34.57
N GLU A 137 3.13 4.47 34.82
CA GLU A 137 3.68 3.25 34.23
C GLU A 137 2.84 2.02 34.59
N ASP A 138 2.49 1.88 35.88
CA ASP A 138 1.61 0.80 36.36
C ASP A 138 0.25 0.83 35.67
N THR A 139 -0.32 2.03 35.50
CA THR A 139 -1.60 2.22 34.79
C THR A 139 -1.49 1.81 33.33
N TRP A 140 -0.39 2.14 32.64
CA TRP A 140 -0.16 1.75 31.26
C TRP A 140 0.06 0.25 31.11
N GLU A 141 0.80 -0.37 32.04
CA GLU A 141 0.97 -1.82 32.08
C GLU A 141 -0.35 -2.55 32.28
N GLN A 142 -1.19 -2.07 33.19
CA GLN A 142 -2.52 -2.65 33.42
C GLN A 142 -3.37 -2.58 32.15
N ARG A 143 -3.37 -1.44 31.45
CA ARG A 143 -4.06 -1.28 30.17
C ARG A 143 -3.53 -2.25 29.10
N LEU A 144 -2.20 -2.40 29.02
CA LEU A 144 -1.56 -3.34 28.09
C LEU A 144 -1.95 -4.79 28.40
N LYS A 145 -1.93 -5.19 29.68
CA LYS A 145 -2.33 -6.54 30.13
C LYS A 145 -3.81 -6.83 29.85
N ASN A 146 -4.66 -5.82 29.97
CA ASN A 146 -6.10 -5.95 29.69
C ASN A 146 -6.41 -6.01 28.19
N PHE A 147 -5.53 -5.46 27.33
CA PHE A 147 -5.73 -5.44 25.89
C PHE A 147 -5.28 -6.77 25.26
N GLN A 148 -6.20 -7.50 24.64
CA GLN A 148 -5.89 -8.71 23.89
C GLN A 148 -5.75 -8.38 22.40
N PRO A 149 -4.53 -8.42 21.82
CA PRO A 149 -4.35 -8.16 20.40
C PRO A 149 -4.97 -9.29 19.56
N ALA A 150 -5.49 -8.93 18.39
CA ALA A 150 -6.01 -9.91 17.45
C ALA A 150 -4.89 -10.83 16.94
N PRO A 151 -5.14 -12.14 16.80
CA PRO A 151 -4.11 -13.08 16.34
C PRO A 151 -3.72 -12.77 14.89
N ARG A 152 -2.41 -12.65 14.63
CA ARG A 152 -1.83 -12.39 13.30
C ARG A 152 -1.97 -13.59 12.35
N VAL A 153 -1.96 -14.81 12.89
CA VAL A 153 -2.08 -16.07 12.15
C VAL A 153 -3.34 -16.79 12.63
N ARG A 154 -4.15 -17.27 11.69
CA ARG A 154 -5.38 -18.02 11.98
C ARG A 154 -5.39 -19.28 11.14
N ALA A 155 -4.82 -20.35 11.67
CA ALA A 155 -4.56 -21.59 10.93
C ALA A 155 -5.80 -22.20 10.25
N ASP A 156 -6.98 -22.01 10.84
CA ASP A 156 -8.25 -22.48 10.26
C ASP A 156 -8.61 -21.68 9.01
N VAL A 157 -8.55 -20.34 9.09
CA VAL A 157 -8.84 -19.43 7.98
C VAL A 157 -7.74 -19.49 6.91
N ASP A 158 -6.50 -19.75 7.29
CA ASP A 158 -5.35 -19.82 6.38
C ASP A 158 -5.46 -20.96 5.36
N LYS A 159 -6.13 -22.06 5.76
CA LYS A 159 -6.42 -23.21 4.89
C LYS A 159 -7.59 -22.94 3.93
N ASP A 160 -8.48 -22.01 4.28
CA ASP A 160 -9.66 -21.69 3.48
C ASP A 160 -9.31 -20.83 2.27
N LEU A 161 -9.19 -21.47 1.10
CA LEU A 161 -8.83 -20.81 -0.16
C LEU A 161 -9.86 -19.80 -0.66
N THR A 162 -11.10 -19.87 -0.17
CA THR A 162 -12.19 -18.94 -0.54
C THR A 162 -12.17 -17.66 0.28
N SER A 163 -11.47 -17.64 1.42
CA SER A 163 -11.45 -16.52 2.35
C SER A 163 -10.45 -15.44 1.93
N VAL A 164 -10.91 -14.18 1.94
CA VAL A 164 -10.05 -12.99 1.75
C VAL A 164 -9.13 -12.78 2.96
N GLN A 165 -9.55 -13.21 4.16
CA GLN A 165 -8.84 -12.96 5.42
C GLN A 165 -7.70 -13.94 5.68
N ARG A 166 -7.48 -14.92 4.79
CA ARG A 166 -6.40 -15.89 4.91
C ARG A 166 -5.04 -15.23 4.69
N CYS A 167 -3.99 -15.66 5.37
CA CYS A 167 -2.60 -15.25 5.10
C CYS A 167 -2.43 -13.72 5.01
N LEU A 168 -2.70 -13.03 6.12
CA LEU A 168 -2.69 -11.56 6.19
C LEU A 168 -1.32 -10.94 5.83
N ALA A 169 -0.22 -11.67 6.02
CA ALA A 169 1.13 -11.20 5.71
C ALA A 169 1.44 -11.19 4.21
N ASP A 170 0.77 -12.04 3.44
CA ASP A 170 1.06 -12.21 2.02
C ASP A 170 0.07 -11.42 1.15
N SER A 171 0.51 -11.07 -0.06
CA SER A 171 -0.41 -10.63 -1.10
C SER A 171 -1.13 -11.82 -1.72
N LEU A 172 -2.44 -11.67 -1.92
CA LEU A 172 -3.30 -12.70 -2.52
C LEU A 172 -3.84 -12.25 -3.86
N VAL A 173 -3.98 -13.19 -4.78
CA VAL A 173 -4.53 -12.97 -6.12
C VAL A 173 -5.83 -13.73 -6.29
N LEU A 174 -6.83 -13.08 -6.87
CA LEU A 174 -8.11 -13.69 -7.18
C LEU A 174 -8.02 -14.56 -8.45
N LEU A 175 -8.44 -15.81 -8.34
CA LEU A 175 -8.74 -16.70 -9.45
C LEU A 175 -10.24 -17.01 -9.47
N ALA A 176 -10.77 -17.19 -10.68
CA ALA A 176 -12.13 -17.62 -10.91
C ALA A 176 -12.13 -18.86 -11.81
N GLU A 177 -13.00 -19.81 -11.51
CA GLU A 177 -13.27 -20.92 -12.41
C GLU A 177 -14.02 -20.40 -13.63
N GLN A 178 -13.45 -20.62 -14.82
CA GLN A 178 -14.06 -20.21 -16.08
C GLN A 178 -14.09 -21.37 -17.08
N GLN A 179 -15.21 -21.48 -17.80
CA GLN A 179 -15.35 -22.44 -18.87
C GLN A 179 -14.75 -21.85 -20.16
N VAL A 180 -13.65 -22.42 -20.63
CA VAL A 180 -13.01 -22.06 -21.90
C VAL A 180 -13.19 -23.21 -22.87
N GLY A 181 -14.20 -23.10 -23.75
CA GLY A 181 -14.61 -24.20 -24.62
C GLY A 181 -15.30 -25.30 -23.82
N ALA A 182 -14.74 -26.52 -23.84
CA ALA A 182 -15.27 -27.67 -23.12
C ALA A 182 -14.62 -27.90 -21.74
N GLU A 183 -13.50 -27.24 -21.44
CA GLU A 183 -12.75 -27.42 -20.19
C GLU A 183 -13.08 -26.30 -19.20
N LYS A 184 -13.25 -26.66 -17.92
CA LYS A 184 -13.26 -25.69 -16.82
C LYS A 184 -11.83 -25.47 -16.35
N LEU A 185 -11.36 -24.23 -16.37
CA LEU A 185 -10.00 -23.86 -16.02
C LEU A 185 -10.01 -22.72 -15.00
N TRP A 186 -9.06 -22.77 -14.07
CA TRP A 186 -8.77 -21.65 -13.18
C TRP A 186 -8.02 -20.58 -13.95
N LEU A 187 -8.60 -19.38 -14.05
CA LEU A 187 -8.03 -18.25 -14.74
C LEU A 187 -8.26 -16.97 -13.93
N LEU A 188 -7.60 -15.90 -14.36
CA LEU A 188 -7.95 -14.57 -13.87
C LEU A 188 -9.35 -14.20 -14.42
N PRO A 189 -10.19 -13.49 -13.65
CA PRO A 189 -11.47 -12.98 -14.14
C PRO A 189 -11.28 -12.23 -15.46
N GLN A 190 -11.85 -12.76 -16.54
CA GLN A 190 -11.73 -12.19 -17.90
C GLN A 190 -13.08 -12.12 -18.61
N ALA A 191 -13.22 -11.14 -19.50
CA ALA A 191 -14.38 -10.94 -20.34
C ALA A 191 -13.98 -10.51 -21.76
N ALA A 192 -14.86 -10.80 -22.74
CA ALA A 192 -14.70 -10.37 -24.12
C ALA A 192 -14.95 -8.87 -24.24
N TRP A 193 -14.10 -8.20 -25.01
CA TRP A 193 -14.27 -6.79 -25.34
C TRP A 193 -15.48 -6.58 -26.24
N GLN A 194 -16.22 -5.50 -26.00
CA GLN A 194 -17.41 -5.09 -26.76
C GLN A 194 -17.17 -3.74 -27.41
N GLU A 195 -17.79 -3.51 -28.56
CA GLU A 195 -17.68 -2.22 -29.27
C GLU A 195 -18.23 -1.08 -28.38
N GLY A 196 -17.44 -0.01 -28.24
CA GLY A 196 -17.81 1.17 -27.44
C GLY A 196 -17.26 1.19 -26.01
N GLU A 197 -16.67 0.08 -25.52
CA GLU A 197 -15.98 0.04 -24.22
C GLU A 197 -14.46 0.24 -24.37
N THR A 198 -13.80 0.78 -23.35
CA THR A 198 -12.34 0.67 -23.22
C THR A 198 -11.94 -0.70 -22.68
N LEU A 199 -10.73 -1.17 -22.97
CA LEU A 199 -10.23 -2.45 -22.44
C LEU A 199 -10.26 -2.50 -20.90
N ARG A 200 -10.04 -1.34 -20.24
CA ARG A 200 -10.16 -1.22 -18.78
C ARG A 200 -11.60 -1.40 -18.30
N GLN A 201 -12.57 -0.77 -18.95
CA GLN A 201 -13.99 -0.94 -18.62
C GLN A 201 -14.46 -2.38 -18.82
N THR A 202 -13.97 -3.06 -19.86
CA THR A 202 -14.21 -4.50 -20.04
C THR A 202 -13.65 -5.31 -18.86
N ALA A 203 -12.50 -4.91 -18.31
CA ALA A 203 -11.93 -5.53 -17.13
C ALA A 203 -12.78 -5.26 -15.87
N GLU A 204 -13.23 -4.02 -15.67
CA GLU A 204 -14.17 -3.64 -14.60
C GLU A 204 -15.48 -4.47 -14.68
N ARG A 205 -16.02 -4.65 -15.89
CA ARG A 205 -17.17 -5.52 -16.15
C ARG A 205 -16.87 -7.00 -15.87
N ALA A 206 -15.69 -7.48 -16.24
CA ALA A 206 -15.26 -8.85 -15.95
C ALA A 206 -15.27 -9.10 -14.44
N LEU A 207 -14.78 -8.14 -13.65
CA LEU A 207 -14.78 -8.25 -12.20
C LEU A 207 -16.22 -8.29 -11.65
N GLY A 208 -17.07 -7.35 -12.05
CA GLY A 208 -18.48 -7.32 -11.62
C GLY A 208 -19.29 -8.55 -12.01
N SER A 209 -18.94 -9.22 -13.13
CA SER A 209 -19.62 -10.47 -13.53
C SER A 209 -19.28 -11.67 -12.66
N VAL A 210 -18.07 -11.69 -12.09
CA VAL A 210 -17.56 -12.80 -11.27
C VAL A 210 -17.90 -12.59 -9.80
N THR A 211 -17.83 -11.35 -9.32
CA THR A 211 -18.11 -11.02 -7.93
C THR A 211 -19.50 -10.41 -7.86
N ALA A 212 -20.49 -11.21 -7.44
CA ALA A 212 -21.87 -10.76 -7.25
C ALA A 212 -22.04 -9.72 -6.11
N ALA A 213 -20.97 -9.44 -5.36
CA ALA A 213 -20.91 -8.45 -4.30
C ALA A 213 -20.05 -7.26 -4.74
N ASP A 214 -20.34 -6.08 -4.20
CA ASP A 214 -19.64 -4.81 -4.39
C ASP A 214 -18.19 -4.85 -3.86
N LEU A 215 -17.34 -5.68 -4.45
CA LEU A 215 -15.90 -5.63 -4.21
C LEU A 215 -15.37 -4.32 -4.80
N LYS A 216 -15.09 -3.37 -3.92
CA LYS A 216 -14.49 -2.09 -4.30
C LYS A 216 -13.05 -2.32 -4.71
N ALA A 217 -12.82 -2.39 -6.02
CA ALA A 217 -11.49 -2.54 -6.61
C ALA A 217 -10.99 -1.22 -7.21
N THR A 218 -9.74 -0.88 -6.92
CA THR A 218 -9.05 0.28 -7.49
C THR A 218 -8.08 -0.18 -8.57
N PHE A 219 -8.34 0.19 -9.83
CA PHE A 219 -7.49 -0.12 -10.97
C PHE A 219 -6.25 0.77 -11.00
N LEU A 220 -5.07 0.15 -11.17
CA LEU A 220 -3.78 0.84 -11.15
C LEU A 220 -3.36 1.32 -12.55
N GLY A 221 -4.19 2.19 -13.14
CA GLY A 221 -3.95 2.81 -14.44
C GLY A 221 -4.74 2.19 -15.60
N ASN A 222 -4.59 2.80 -16.78
CA ASN A 222 -5.34 2.44 -17.99
C ASN A 222 -4.55 1.55 -18.97
N ALA A 223 -3.27 1.30 -18.69
CA ALA A 223 -2.43 0.46 -19.54
C ALA A 223 -2.46 -1.00 -19.05
N PRO A 224 -2.50 -1.99 -19.97
CA PRO A 224 -2.40 -3.38 -19.58
C PRO A 224 -0.99 -3.71 -19.08
N CYS A 225 -0.89 -4.48 -18.00
CA CYS A 225 0.36 -4.93 -17.39
C CYS A 225 1.01 -6.10 -18.13
N GLY A 226 0.25 -6.81 -18.96
CA GLY A 226 0.75 -7.93 -19.74
C GLY A 226 -0.24 -8.39 -20.80
N VAL A 227 0.27 -9.18 -21.75
CA VAL A 227 -0.55 -9.78 -22.81
C VAL A 227 -0.24 -11.27 -22.93
N TYR A 228 -1.29 -12.08 -22.95
CA TYR A 228 -1.21 -13.50 -23.29
C TYR A 228 -1.92 -13.75 -24.61
N LYS A 229 -1.23 -14.40 -25.55
CA LYS A 229 -1.78 -14.78 -26.86
C LYS A 229 -1.83 -16.29 -26.95
N TYR A 230 -2.99 -16.83 -27.31
CA TYR A 230 -3.13 -18.25 -27.61
C TYR A 230 -3.99 -18.44 -28.85
N LYS A 231 -3.67 -19.50 -29.60
CA LYS A 231 -4.43 -19.89 -30.79
C LYS A 231 -5.46 -20.93 -30.39
N LEU A 232 -6.66 -20.84 -30.96
CA LEU A 232 -7.69 -21.86 -30.75
C LEU A 232 -7.22 -23.21 -31.35
N PRO A 233 -7.69 -24.36 -30.84
CA PRO A 233 -7.44 -25.66 -31.46
C PRO A 233 -7.88 -25.65 -32.93
N LYS A 234 -7.19 -26.40 -33.79
CA LYS A 234 -7.45 -26.39 -35.26
C LYS A 234 -8.92 -26.67 -35.61
N ALA A 235 -9.62 -27.48 -34.81
CA ALA A 235 -11.03 -27.81 -35.00
C ALA A 235 -12.00 -26.63 -34.80
N ALA A 236 -11.61 -25.61 -34.05
CA ALA A 236 -12.43 -24.43 -33.76
C ALA A 236 -11.94 -23.16 -34.47
N ARG A 237 -10.96 -23.28 -35.38
CA ARG A 237 -10.45 -22.13 -36.13
C ARG A 237 -11.36 -21.85 -37.31
N THR A 238 -11.78 -20.59 -37.40
CA THR A 238 -12.40 -20.02 -38.60
C THR A 238 -11.51 -18.89 -39.13
N GLU A 239 -11.66 -18.51 -40.39
CA GLU A 239 -10.88 -17.40 -40.99
C GLU A 239 -11.04 -16.09 -40.19
N SER A 240 -12.19 -15.92 -39.55
CA SER A 240 -12.53 -14.79 -38.68
C SER A 240 -12.07 -14.94 -37.21
N SER A 241 -11.72 -16.14 -36.73
CA SER A 241 -11.22 -16.36 -35.37
C SER A 241 -10.05 -17.36 -35.31
N VAL A 242 -8.84 -16.82 -35.39
CA VAL A 242 -7.58 -17.56 -35.30
C VAL A 242 -7.19 -17.84 -33.84
N GLY A 243 -7.51 -16.91 -32.95
CA GLY A 243 -7.15 -17.02 -31.54
C GLY A 243 -7.54 -15.81 -30.72
N THR A 244 -7.08 -15.79 -29.48
CA THR A 244 -7.47 -14.81 -28.47
C THR A 244 -6.24 -14.12 -27.90
N LYS A 245 -6.34 -12.80 -27.74
CA LYS A 245 -5.38 -11.96 -27.01
C LYS A 245 -6.03 -11.48 -25.73
N VAL A 246 -5.46 -11.89 -24.60
CA VAL A 246 -5.90 -11.51 -23.26
C VAL A 246 -4.97 -10.42 -22.74
N PHE A 247 -5.55 -9.27 -22.40
CA PHE A 247 -4.85 -8.12 -21.82
C PHE A 247 -5.09 -8.10 -20.31
N PHE A 248 -4.03 -8.12 -19.51
CA PHE A 248 -4.13 -8.12 -18.05
C PHE A 248 -4.11 -6.70 -17.50
N PHE A 249 -5.06 -6.39 -16.62
CA PHE A 249 -5.10 -5.14 -15.86
C PHE A 249 -4.90 -5.44 -14.38
N LYS A 250 -4.12 -4.60 -13.70
CA LYS A 250 -3.89 -4.73 -12.26
C LYS A 250 -4.92 -3.91 -11.48
N ALA A 251 -5.52 -4.55 -10.50
CA ALA A 251 -6.43 -3.90 -9.56
C ALA A 251 -6.06 -4.29 -8.13
N VAL A 252 -6.30 -3.39 -7.19
CA VAL A 252 -6.13 -3.62 -5.76
C VAL A 252 -7.49 -3.63 -5.08
N LEU A 253 -7.69 -4.58 -4.17
CA LEU A 253 -8.87 -4.61 -3.32
C LEU A 253 -8.77 -3.50 -2.28
N ALA A 254 -9.69 -2.54 -2.30
CA ALA A 254 -9.70 -1.39 -1.40
C ALA A 254 -10.37 -1.70 -0.05
N ASP A 255 -11.35 -2.60 -0.04
CA ASP A 255 -12.06 -2.98 1.18
C ASP A 255 -12.25 -4.51 1.23
N SER A 256 -11.90 -5.10 2.38
CA SER A 256 -11.98 -6.54 2.63
C SER A 256 -13.29 -6.86 3.36
N ALA A 257 -14.41 -6.36 2.87
CA ALA A 257 -15.70 -6.80 3.35
C ALA A 257 -15.92 -8.28 2.96
N PRO A 258 -16.50 -9.11 3.84
CA PRO A 258 -16.79 -10.51 3.52
C PRO A 258 -17.83 -10.53 2.40
N ALA A 259 -17.38 -10.81 1.17
CA ALA A 259 -18.28 -11.01 0.05
C ALA A 259 -19.20 -12.20 0.38
N LYS A 260 -20.51 -11.95 0.36
CA LYS A 260 -21.53 -12.99 0.39
C LYS A 260 -21.28 -13.95 -0.77
N ALA A 261 -21.53 -15.24 -0.53
CA ALA A 261 -21.11 -16.35 -1.39
C ALA A 261 -21.20 -16.02 -2.90
N PRO A 262 -20.10 -16.15 -3.66
CA PRO A 262 -20.11 -15.84 -5.07
C PRO A 262 -20.93 -16.87 -5.86
N ASN A 263 -21.51 -16.44 -6.98
CA ASN A 263 -22.22 -17.32 -7.93
C ASN A 263 -21.26 -18.28 -8.66
N THR A 264 -19.96 -18.01 -8.64
CA THR A 264 -18.88 -18.80 -9.25
C THR A 264 -17.80 -19.13 -8.21
N ALA A 265 -17.14 -20.28 -8.35
CA ALA A 265 -16.08 -20.68 -7.44
C ALA A 265 -14.90 -19.69 -7.53
N LEU A 266 -14.69 -18.92 -6.46
CA LEU A 266 -13.60 -17.96 -6.30
C LEU A 266 -12.50 -18.52 -5.40
N LEU A 267 -11.25 -18.26 -5.78
CA LEU A 267 -10.08 -18.71 -5.04
C LEU A 267 -9.12 -17.54 -4.83
N TRP A 268 -8.66 -17.34 -3.60
CA TRP A 268 -7.61 -16.39 -3.25
C TRP A 268 -6.31 -17.14 -3.07
N VAL A 269 -5.31 -16.86 -3.89
CA VAL A 269 -4.10 -17.70 -4.00
C VAL A 269 -2.84 -16.87 -3.78
N LYS A 270 -1.86 -17.46 -3.07
CA LYS A 270 -0.51 -16.89 -2.96
C LYS A 270 0.25 -17.05 -4.28
N LYS A 271 1.27 -16.22 -4.52
CA LYS A 271 2.14 -16.38 -5.69
C LYS A 271 2.77 -17.78 -5.79
N SER A 272 3.18 -18.37 -4.65
CA SER A 272 3.78 -19.72 -4.59
C SER A 272 2.82 -20.85 -4.98
N GLU A 273 1.53 -20.66 -4.75
CA GLU A 273 0.48 -21.65 -5.04
C GLU A 273 -0.08 -21.49 -6.46
N LEU A 274 0.11 -20.31 -7.07
CA LEU A 274 -0.44 -19.95 -8.37
C LEU A 274 -0.07 -20.94 -9.48
N GLN A 275 1.15 -21.48 -9.43
CA GLN A 275 1.68 -22.44 -10.41
C GLN A 275 0.95 -23.79 -10.38
N LYS A 276 0.28 -24.14 -9.27
CA LYS A 276 -0.49 -25.39 -9.15
C LYS A 276 -1.81 -25.35 -9.91
N TYR A 277 -2.41 -24.17 -10.06
CA TYR A 277 -3.74 -24.00 -10.66
C TYR A 277 -3.68 -23.56 -12.12
N LEU A 278 -2.71 -22.73 -12.49
CA LEU A 278 -2.61 -22.16 -13.84
C LEU A 278 -1.82 -23.08 -14.78
N LYS A 279 -2.23 -23.14 -16.06
CA LYS A 279 -1.40 -23.77 -17.11
C LYS A 279 -0.02 -23.09 -17.17
N PRO A 280 1.08 -23.83 -17.35
CA PRO A 280 2.44 -23.28 -17.18
C PRO A 280 2.75 -22.10 -18.10
N ALA A 281 2.30 -22.13 -19.36
CA ALA A 281 2.50 -21.03 -20.31
C ALA A 281 1.76 -19.75 -19.90
N TYR A 282 0.62 -19.88 -19.22
CA TYR A 282 -0.17 -18.76 -18.71
C TYR A 282 0.43 -18.24 -17.39
N ALA A 283 0.80 -19.15 -16.47
CA ALA A 283 1.48 -18.83 -15.22
C ALA A 283 2.74 -17.99 -15.44
N MET A 284 3.60 -18.36 -16.40
CA MET A 284 4.81 -17.60 -16.74
C MET A 284 4.55 -16.16 -17.20
N LYS A 285 3.38 -15.85 -17.77
CA LYS A 285 3.02 -14.48 -18.14
C LYS A 285 2.48 -13.71 -16.95
N VAL A 286 1.71 -14.38 -16.10
CA VAL A 286 1.11 -13.80 -14.90
C VAL A 286 2.18 -13.49 -13.84
N ASP A 287 3.13 -14.42 -13.62
CA ASP A 287 4.24 -14.26 -12.67
C ASP A 287 5.13 -13.04 -12.95
N ARG A 288 5.19 -12.57 -14.20
CA ARG A 288 6.01 -11.40 -14.59
C ARG A 288 5.51 -10.09 -14.01
N PHE A 289 4.21 -9.95 -13.76
CA PHE A 289 3.62 -8.69 -13.26
C PHE A 289 3.07 -8.80 -11.84
N ILE A 290 3.05 -10.00 -11.26
CA ILE A 290 2.78 -10.18 -9.82
C ILE A 290 4.08 -9.95 -9.04
N LEU A 291 4.14 -8.82 -8.37
CA LEU A 291 5.22 -8.51 -7.44
C LEU A 291 5.09 -9.39 -6.19
N SER A 292 6.19 -10.05 -5.82
CA SER A 292 6.40 -10.58 -4.47
C SER A 292 7.34 -9.61 -3.80
N LEU A 293 6.79 -8.76 -2.93
CA LEU A 293 7.54 -7.88 -2.04
C LEU A 293 7.69 -8.57 -0.70
#